data_AF-A0A1J5PF27-F1
#
_entry.id   AF-A0A1J5PF27-F1
#
_cell.length_a   1.000
_cell.length_b   1.000
_cell.length_c   1.000
_cell.angle_alpha   90.00
_cell.angle_beta   90.00
_cell.angle_gamma   90.00
#
_symmetry.space_group_name_H-M   'P 1'
#
loop_
_entity.id
_entity.type
_entity.pdbx_description
1 polymer ?
#
loop_
_entity_poly.entity_id
_entity_poly.type
_entity_poly.pdbx_seq_one_letter_code
_entity_poly.pdbx_strand_id
1 'polypeptide(L)'
;MLLFSLAGIPPLAGFFAKFYVFVAAIKAGLFTLAVVGVLTSVIGAFYYLTIIKVMYFDEPLVKLDPMRMELRTVLAVAGLFNIFFFVYPGPLVSVATAAAKSLF
;
A
#
# COMPACT_ATOMS: atom_id res chain seq x y z
N MET A 1 -5.96 7.86 -2.73
CA MET A 1 -6.02 6.56 -2.01
C MET A 1 -4.84 5.65 -2.33
N LEU A 2 -4.50 5.43 -3.60
CA LEU A 2 -3.38 4.53 -3.96
C LEU A 2 -2.03 4.99 -3.40
N LEU A 3 -1.71 6.30 -3.50
CA LEU A 3 -0.49 6.86 -2.89
C LEU A 3 -0.46 6.72 -1.36
N PHE A 4 -1.60 6.85 -0.68
CA PHE A 4 -1.68 6.59 0.76
C PHE A 4 -1.44 5.10 1.07
N SER A 5 -1.84 4.19 0.19
CA SER A 5 -1.55 2.77 0.34
C SER A 5 -0.06 2.50 0.25
N LEU A 6 0.62 3.12 -0.74
CA LEU A 6 2.07 3.04 -0.90
C LEU A 6 2.83 3.67 0.28
N ALA A 7 2.33 4.78 0.82
CA ALA A 7 2.83 5.38 2.05
C ALA A 7 2.72 4.43 3.24
N GLY A 8 1.73 3.52 3.23
CA GLY A 8 1.50 2.54 4.29
C GLY A 8 0.62 3.08 5.41
N ILE A 9 -0.44 3.82 5.08
CA ILE A 9 -1.44 4.24 6.09
C ILE A 9 -2.24 3.00 6.54
N PRO A 10 -2.45 2.78 7.86
CA PRO A 10 -2.95 1.52 8.42
C PRO A 10 -4.22 0.90 7.80
N PRO A 11 -5.29 1.64 7.45
CA PRO A 11 -6.51 1.05 6.91
C PRO A 11 -6.40 0.67 5.43
N LEU A 12 -5.21 0.68 4.83
CA LEU A 12 -4.98 0.42 3.41
C LEU A 12 -4.12 -0.84 3.20
N ALA A 13 -4.35 -1.57 2.11
CA ALA A 13 -3.68 -2.84 1.85
C ALA A 13 -2.14 -2.77 1.86
N GLY A 14 -1.55 -1.67 1.38
CA GLY A 14 -0.10 -1.50 1.34
C GLY A 14 0.58 -1.43 2.71
N PHE A 15 -0.14 -1.06 3.77
CA PHE A 15 0.36 -1.19 5.15
C PHE A 15 0.49 -2.66 5.54
N PHE A 16 -0.56 -3.45 5.33
CA PHE A 16 -0.56 -4.87 5.68
C PHE A 16 0.48 -5.67 4.91
N ALA A 17 0.70 -5.34 3.63
CA ALA A 17 1.76 -5.95 2.84
C ALA A 17 3.13 -5.83 3.53
N LYS A 18 3.50 -4.62 3.98
CA LYS A 18 4.76 -4.39 4.71
C LYS A 18 4.73 -5.04 6.10
N PHE A 19 3.63 -4.90 6.81
CA PHE A 19 3.44 -5.47 8.14
C PHE A 19 3.66 -6.99 8.17
N TYR A 20 3.07 -7.74 7.22
CA TYR A 20 3.27 -9.19 7.14
C TYR A 20 4.74 -9.55 6.91
N VAL A 21 5.45 -8.81 6.05
CA VAL A 21 6.88 -9.02 5.80
C VAL A 21 7.70 -8.72 7.06
N PHE A 22 7.41 -7.63 7.78
CA PHE A 22 8.12 -7.30 9.02
C PHE A 22 7.87 -8.31 10.13
N VAL A 23 6.63 -8.77 10.30
CA VAL A 23 6.29 -9.84 11.25
C VAL A 23 7.02 -11.13 10.89
N ALA A 24 7.11 -11.49 9.61
CA ALA A 24 7.86 -12.65 9.16
C ALA A 24 9.36 -12.51 9.46
N ALA A 25 9.96 -11.35 9.19
CA ALA A 25 11.36 -11.07 9.48
C ALA A 25 11.67 -11.17 10.98
N ILE A 26 10.81 -10.59 11.83
CA ILE A 26 10.94 -10.67 13.29
C ILE A 26 10.83 -12.11 13.78
N LYS A 27 9.86 -12.89 13.28
CA LYS A 27 9.70 -14.31 13.63
C LYS A 27 10.89 -15.17 13.20
N ALA A 28 11.59 -14.76 12.14
CA ALA A 28 12.82 -15.40 11.67
C ALA A 28 14.09 -14.89 12.39
N GLY A 29 13.96 -14.00 13.38
CA GLY A 29 15.11 -13.42 14.12
C GLY A 29 15.88 -12.35 13.33
N LEU A 30 15.38 -11.91 12.17
CA LEU A 30 16.02 -10.95 11.27
C LEU A 30 15.74 -9.49 11.70
N PHE A 31 16.04 -9.16 12.96
CA PHE A 31 15.70 -7.86 13.55
C PHE A 31 16.33 -6.68 12.82
N THR A 32 17.60 -6.79 12.42
CA THR A 32 18.29 -5.72 11.67
C THR A 32 17.56 -5.39 10.37
N LEU A 33 17.12 -6.41 9.62
CA LEU A 33 16.36 -6.21 8.38
C LEU A 33 14.98 -5.62 8.65
N ALA A 34 14.31 -6.04 9.72
CA ALA A 34 13.02 -5.46 10.12
C ALA A 34 13.16 -3.96 10.45
N VAL A 35 14.19 -3.56 11.20
CA VAL A 35 14.45 -2.15 11.53
C VAL A 35 14.75 -1.33 10.28
N VAL A 36 15.64 -1.80 9.40
CA VAL A 36 15.95 -1.13 8.14
C VAL A 36 14.70 -1.00 7.25
N GLY A 37 13.88 -2.06 7.20
CA GLY A 37 12.60 -2.04 6.48
C GLY A 37 11.61 -1.01 7.00
N VAL A 38 11.48 -0.88 8.33
CA VAL A 38 10.62 0.15 8.94
C VAL A 38 11.14 1.55 8.64
N LEU A 39 12.44 1.80 8.81
CA LEU A 39 13.05 3.11 8.55
C LEU A 39 12.86 3.53 7.08
N THR A 40 13.15 2.64 6.14
CA THR A 40 12.93 2.91 4.71
C THR A 40 11.45 3.13 4.38
N SER A 41 10.54 2.43 5.07
CA SER A 41 9.11 2.69 4.93
C SER A 41 8.70 4.07 5.44
N VAL A 42 9.29 4.56 6.53
CA VAL A 42 9.03 5.91 7.07
C VAL A 42 9.53 6.99 6.10
N ILE A 43 10.73 6.80 5.53
CA ILE A 43 11.25 7.70 4.48
C ILE A 43 10.31 7.74 3.27
N GLY A 44 9.84 6.56 2.82
CA GLY A 44 8.84 6.46 1.75
C GLY A 44 7.53 7.17 2.11
N ALA A 45 7.03 6.99 3.34
CA ALA A 45 5.81 7.66 3.79
C ALA A 45 5.94 9.19 3.74
N PHE A 46 7.06 9.75 4.17
CA PHE A 46 7.34 11.18 4.05
C PHE A 46 7.30 11.66 2.59
N TYR A 47 7.97 10.92 1.69
CA TYR A 47 7.97 11.23 0.27
C TYR A 47 6.56 11.20 -0.35
N TYR A 48 5.79 10.14 -0.11
CA TYR A 48 4.44 10.01 -0.67
C TYR A 48 3.46 11.02 -0.08
N LEU A 49 3.54 11.31 1.21
CA LEU A 49 2.69 12.34 1.83
C LEU A 49 3.00 13.73 1.28
N THR A 50 4.26 14.02 0.96
CA THR A 50 4.64 15.28 0.32
C THR A 50 4.00 15.41 -1.06
N ILE A 51 4.01 14.34 -1.87
CA ILE A 51 3.31 14.33 -3.17
C ILE A 51 1.81 14.55 -2.99
N ILE A 52 1.19 13.85 -2.04
CA ILE A 52 -0.24 13.98 -1.77
C ILE A 52 -0.58 15.41 -1.35
N LYS A 53 0.27 16.03 -0.51
CA LYS A 53 0.08 17.41 -0.09
C LYS A 53 0.02 18.33 -1.32
N VAL A 54 1.01 18.23 -2.22
CA VAL A 54 1.06 19.04 -3.45
C VAL A 54 -0.19 18.78 -4.32
N MET A 55 -0.59 17.52 -4.48
CA MET A 55 -1.74 17.17 -5.32
C MET A 55 -3.10 17.70 -4.81
N TYR A 56 -3.27 17.85 -3.49
CA TYR A 56 -4.57 18.21 -2.90
C TYR A 56 -4.65 19.64 -2.38
N PHE A 57 -3.52 20.26 -2.04
CA PHE A 57 -3.48 21.58 -1.39
C PHE A 57 -2.86 22.68 -2.24
N ASP A 58 -2.09 22.34 -3.28
CA ASP A 58 -1.51 23.35 -4.17
C ASP A 58 -2.41 23.59 -5.38
N GLU A 59 -2.38 24.81 -5.94
CA GLU A 59 -3.18 25.15 -7.10
C GLU A 59 -2.65 24.47 -8.38
N PRO A 60 -3.54 24.02 -9.28
CA PRO A 60 -3.14 23.40 -10.52
C PRO A 60 -2.46 24.42 -11.44
N LEU A 61 -1.21 24.13 -11.84
CA LEU A 61 -0.44 24.96 -12.77
C LEU A 61 -1.04 24.99 -14.18
N VAL A 62 -1.84 23.99 -14.55
CA VAL A 62 -2.44 23.81 -15.87
C VAL A 62 -3.86 23.26 -15.72
N LYS A 63 -4.75 23.59 -16.67
CA LYS A 63 -6.07 22.96 -16.76
C LYS A 63 -5.92 21.45 -16.93
N LEU A 64 -6.60 20.69 -16.09
CA LEU A 64 -6.63 19.23 -16.16
C LEU A 64 -7.68 18.79 -17.17
N ASP A 65 -7.31 17.88 -18.06
CA ASP A 65 -8.25 17.23 -18.97
C ASP A 65 -9.20 16.30 -18.21
N PRO A 66 -10.44 16.13 -18.71
CA PRO A 66 -11.38 15.20 -18.10
C PRO A 66 -10.85 13.77 -18.17
N MET A 67 -10.92 13.07 -17.04
CA MET A 67 -10.47 11.68 -16.96
C MET A 67 -11.39 10.77 -17.77
N ARG A 68 -10.78 9.97 -18.67
CA ARG A 68 -11.49 8.94 -19.43
C ARG A 68 -12.20 7.94 -18.50
N MET A 69 -13.35 7.43 -18.95
CA MET A 69 -14.19 6.55 -18.13
C MET A 69 -13.47 5.27 -17.70
N GLU A 70 -12.65 4.69 -18.58
CA GLU A 70 -11.92 3.45 -18.32
C GLU A 70 -10.86 3.64 -17.22
N LEU A 71 -10.18 4.79 -17.21
CA LEU A 71 -9.24 5.13 -16.14
C LEU A 71 -9.98 5.30 -14.81
N ARG A 72 -11.13 5.98 -14.85
CA ARG A 72 -11.96 6.20 -13.66
C ARG A 72 -12.45 4.88 -13.06
N THR A 73 -12.90 3.94 -13.87
CA THR A 73 -13.39 2.64 -13.38
C THR A 73 -12.26 1.81 -12.80
N VAL A 74 -11.11 1.73 -13.47
CA VAL A 74 -9.93 1.02 -12.95
C VAL A 74 -9.48 1.60 -11.60
N LEU A 75 -9.38 2.93 -11.49
CA LEU A 75 -9.00 3.60 -10.24
C LEU A 75 -10.03 3.37 -9.13
N ALA A 76 -11.32 3.39 -9.46
CA ALA A 76 -12.39 3.13 -8.50
C ALA A 76 -12.34 1.69 -7.96
N VAL A 77 -12.19 0.70 -8.85
CA VAL A 77 -12.11 -0.72 -8.48
C VAL A 77 -10.85 -0.99 -7.65
N ALA A 78 -9.69 -0.49 -8.08
CA ALA A 78 -8.44 -0.65 -7.34
C ALA A 78 -8.48 0.06 -5.97
N GLY A 79 -9.07 1.25 -5.92
CA GLY A 79 -9.28 1.99 -4.67
C GLY A 79 -10.21 1.25 -3.70
N LEU A 80 -11.31 0.68 -4.20
CA LEU A 80 -12.24 -0.09 -3.41
C LEU A 80 -11.59 -1.37 -2.85
N PHE A 81 -10.87 -2.11 -3.70
CA PHE A 81 -10.11 -3.29 -3.27
C PHE A 81 -9.14 -2.96 -2.13
N ASN A 82 -8.42 -1.85 -2.27
CA ASN A 82 -7.42 -1.42 -1.30
C ASN A 82 -8.00 -1.05 0.07
N ILE A 83 -9.24 -0.56 0.12
CA ILE A 83 -9.99 -0.29 1.35
C ILE A 83 -10.61 -1.58 1.90
N PHE A 84 -11.21 -2.39 1.04
CA PHE A 84 -11.89 -3.63 1.42
C PHE A 84 -10.93 -4.65 2.05
N PHE A 85 -9.66 -4.64 1.63
CA PHE A 85 -8.62 -5.48 2.20
C PHE A 85 -8.50 -5.35 3.73
N PHE A 86 -8.73 -4.16 4.29
CA PHE A 86 -8.70 -3.95 5.74
C PHE A 86 -9.80 -4.72 6.48
N VAL A 87 -10.99 -4.81 5.86
CA VAL A 87 -12.17 -5.43 6.46
C VAL A 87 -12.05 -6.95 6.41
N TYR A 88 -11.60 -7.50 5.27
CA TYR A 88 -11.53 -8.95 5.08
C TYR A 88 -10.29 -9.39 4.29
N PRO A 89 -9.11 -9.47 4.95
CA PRO A 89 -7.87 -9.90 4.29
C PRO A 89 -7.80 -11.43 4.09
N GLY A 90 -8.66 -12.20 4.77
CA GLY A 90 -8.61 -13.66 4.86
C GLY A 90 -8.45 -14.40 3.52
N PRO A 91 -9.27 -14.13 2.50
CA PRO A 91 -9.18 -14.84 1.22
C PRO A 91 -7.82 -14.65 0.56
N LEU A 92 -7.32 -13.41 0.50
CA LEU A 92 -6.04 -13.14 -0.16
C LEU A 92 -4.87 -13.77 0.61
N VAL A 93 -4.88 -13.68 1.94
CA VAL A 93 -3.85 -14.30 2.78
C VAL A 93 -3.87 -15.82 2.67
N SER A 94 -5.05 -16.45 2.59
CA SER A 94 -5.18 -17.90 2.43
C SER A 94 -4.63 -18.39 1.09
N VAL A 95 -4.93 -17.69 0.00
CA VAL A 95 -4.41 -18.00 -1.34
C VAL A 95 -2.90 -17.77 -1.39
N ALA A 96 -2.40 -16.67 -0.81
CA ALA A 96 -0.97 -16.43 -0.70
C ALA A 96 -0.25 -17.52 0.11
N THR A 97 -0.86 -18.00 1.19
CA THR A 97 -0.32 -19.10 2.00
C THR A 97 -0.33 -20.43 1.23
N ALA A 98 -1.40 -20.71 0.48
CA ALA A 98 -1.47 -21.90 -0.37
C ALA A 98 -0.38 -21.89 -1.46
N ALA A 99 -0.17 -20.74 -2.11
CA ALA A 99 0.89 -20.56 -3.10
C ALA A 99 2.30 -20.67 -2.47
N ALA A 100 2.48 -20.16 -1.24
CA ALA A 100 3.76 -20.31 -0.54
C ALA A 100 4.09 -21.79 -0.23
N LYS A 101 3.09 -22.60 0.14
CA LYS A 101 3.24 -24.04 0.39
C LYS A 101 3.47 -24.89 -0.87
N SER A 102 3.26 -24.35 -2.06
CA SER A 102 3.60 -25.09 -3.29
C SER A 102 5.06 -24.92 -3.71
N LEU A 103 5.79 -23.98 -3.09
CA LEU A 103 7.20 -23.72 -3.39
C LEU A 103 8.15 -24.65 -2.62
N PHE A 104 7.73 -25.18 -1.47
CA PHE A 104 8.45 -26.11 -0.59
C PHE A 104 7.45 -26.96 0.20
#